data_AF-A0A833QZB9-F1
#
_entry.id   AF-A0A833QZB9-F1
#
_cell.length_a   1.000
_cell.length_b   1.000
_cell.length_c   1.000
_cell.angle_alpha   90.00
_cell.angle_beta   90.00
_cell.angle_gamma   90.00
#
_symmetry.space_group_name_H-M   'P 1'
#
loop_
_entity.id
_entity.type
_entity.pdbx_description
1 polymer ?
#
loop_
_entity_poly.entity_id
_entity_poly.type
_entity_poly.pdbx_seq_one_letter_code
_entity_poly.pdbx_strand_id
1 'polypeptide(L)'
;MSALTESRKRDASAFLADSERLISKRMRRGVHLFSPPPPPPPPPPPPSISNPSVPDYSSVNSEDLDNFPADGEQWVEVFVKEMMSASDINDAKNRAFRLLEVFEKSVTERNASEATKTFQEEHNKLKEQLDSLLHENGILKRAVAIQHERLKEYGDKVKESDGLKQTLSQYQEKIRTLELNNYALAMHLKHAQGNGAIHGHFNRDIF
;
A
#
# COMPACT_ATOMS: atom_id res chain seq x y z
N MET A 1 -2.11 42.10 14.01
CA MET A 1 -2.50 40.67 13.88
C MET A 1 -2.20 40.06 12.50
N SER A 2 -1.96 40.84 11.44
CA SER A 2 -1.77 40.32 10.07
C SER A 2 -0.41 39.68 9.78
N ALA A 3 0.67 40.07 10.47
CA ALA A 3 2.01 39.54 10.19
C ALA A 3 2.20 38.07 10.65
N LEU A 4 1.52 37.68 11.73
CA LEU A 4 1.65 36.33 12.32
C LEU A 4 0.94 35.26 11.48
N THR A 5 -0.17 35.61 10.83
CA THR A 5 -0.92 34.72 9.94
C THR A 5 -0.21 34.52 8.60
N GLU A 6 0.54 35.52 8.14
CA GLU A 6 1.27 35.46 6.88
C GLU A 6 2.57 34.64 6.98
N SER A 7 3.27 34.70 8.13
CA SER A 7 4.39 33.81 8.42
C SER A 7 3.94 32.35 8.48
N ARG A 8 2.83 32.07 9.17
CA ARG A 8 2.28 30.72 9.31
C ARG A 8 1.82 30.11 7.97
N LYS A 9 1.35 30.94 7.04
CA LYS A 9 1.01 30.53 5.66
C LYS A 9 2.25 30.19 4.83
N ARG A 10 3.33 30.96 4.97
CA ARG A 10 4.61 30.68 4.29
C ARG A 10 5.23 29.37 4.78
N ASP A 11 5.20 29.11 6.08
CA ASP A 11 5.73 27.88 6.66
C ASP A 11 4.92 26.64 6.23
N ALA A 12 3.59 26.75 6.16
CA ALA A 12 2.73 25.67 5.66
C ALA A 12 2.93 25.39 4.16
N SER A 13 3.15 26.44 3.36
CA SER A 13 3.43 26.30 1.93
C SER A 13 4.80 25.66 1.68
N ALA A 14 5.81 26.00 2.48
CA ALA A 14 7.14 25.40 2.41
C ALA A 14 7.09 23.90 2.78
N PHE A 15 6.33 23.54 3.83
CA PHE A 15 6.15 22.16 4.25
C PHE A 15 5.44 21.30 3.18
N LEU A 16 4.39 21.85 2.54
CA LEU A 16 3.70 21.18 1.44
C LEU A 16 4.63 20.97 0.24
N ALA A 17 5.36 22.00 -0.19
CA ALA A 17 6.31 21.91 -1.29
C ALA A 17 7.43 20.88 -1.02
N ASP A 18 7.90 20.79 0.23
CA ASP A 18 8.91 19.81 0.60
C ASP A 18 8.34 18.38 0.66
N SER A 19 7.09 18.22 1.11
CA SER A 19 6.38 16.93 1.06
C SER A 19 6.15 16.43 -0.37
N GLU A 20 5.79 17.31 -1.32
CA GLU A 20 5.61 16.96 -2.73
C GLU A 20 6.95 16.60 -3.39
N ARG A 21 8.03 17.28 -3.03
CA ARG A 21 9.39 16.91 -3.43
C ARG A 21 9.79 15.55 -2.87
N LEU A 22 9.46 15.25 -1.62
CA LEU A 22 9.78 13.97 -0.99
C LEU A 22 9.01 12.81 -1.64
N ILE A 23 7.72 13.02 -1.92
CA ILE A 23 6.85 12.06 -2.61
C ILE A 23 7.35 11.82 -4.04
N SER A 24 7.71 12.88 -4.76
CA SER A 24 8.29 12.79 -6.12
C SER A 24 9.65 12.08 -6.14
N LYS A 25 10.49 12.33 -5.13
CA LYS A 25 11.81 11.69 -4.96
C LYS A 25 11.68 10.23 -4.50
N ARG A 26 10.57 9.85 -3.86
CA ARG A 26 10.25 8.46 -3.50
C ARG A 26 9.65 7.70 -4.68
N MET A 27 8.79 8.34 -5.48
CA MET A 27 8.23 7.76 -6.70
C MET A 27 9.31 7.49 -7.76
N ARG A 28 10.30 8.38 -7.92
CA ARG A 28 11.46 8.15 -8.81
C ARG A 28 12.46 7.11 -8.29
N ARG A 29 12.55 6.90 -6.98
CA ARG A 29 13.37 5.82 -6.38
C ARG A 29 12.67 4.46 -6.36
N GLY A 30 11.36 4.42 -6.62
CA GLY A 30 10.58 3.18 -6.77
C GLY A 30 10.87 2.39 -8.05
N VAL A 31 11.72 2.90 -8.94
CA VAL A 31 12.07 2.25 -10.22
C VAL A 31 13.43 1.51 -10.17
N HIS A 32 14.09 1.42 -9.00
CA HIS A 32 15.44 0.85 -8.88
C HIS A 32 15.57 -0.39 -7.99
N LEU A 33 14.49 -0.99 -7.48
CA LEU A 33 14.58 -2.26 -6.73
C LEU A 33 14.27 -3.53 -7.53
N PHE A 34 13.98 -3.41 -8.84
CA PHE A 34 13.74 -4.58 -9.68
C PHE A 34 14.46 -4.42 -11.02
N SER A 35 15.79 -4.45 -10.99
CA SER A 35 16.49 -5.03 -12.14
C SER A 35 16.16 -6.53 -12.11
N PRO A 36 15.63 -7.13 -13.19
CA PRO A 36 15.42 -8.57 -13.22
C PRO A 36 16.75 -9.26 -12.90
N PRO A 37 16.77 -10.26 -12.01
CA PRO A 37 18.00 -10.97 -11.70
C PRO A 37 18.61 -11.52 -13.01
N PRO A 38 19.94 -11.51 -13.17
CA PRO A 38 20.58 -12.10 -14.33
C PRO A 38 20.12 -13.56 -14.48
N PRO A 39 19.91 -14.07 -15.71
CA PRO A 39 19.52 -15.46 -15.91
C PRO A 39 20.54 -16.39 -15.24
N PRO A 40 20.10 -17.46 -14.57
CA PRO A 40 21.02 -18.41 -13.94
C PRO A 40 21.98 -18.98 -15.01
N PRO A 41 23.25 -19.26 -14.65
CA PRO A 41 24.16 -19.93 -15.57
C PRO A 41 23.55 -21.28 -16.02
N PRO A 42 23.79 -21.71 -17.27
CA PRO A 42 23.30 -23.00 -17.73
C PRO A 42 23.79 -24.11 -16.78
N PRO A 43 22.94 -25.09 -16.43
CA PRO A 43 23.36 -26.18 -15.57
C PRO A 43 24.54 -26.93 -16.21
N PRO A 44 25.53 -27.38 -15.42
CA PRO A 44 26.58 -28.24 -15.94
C PRO A 44 25.96 -29.50 -16.57
N PRO A 45 26.54 -30.03 -17.66
CA PRO A 45 26.05 -31.28 -18.25
C PRO A 45 26.06 -32.38 -17.19
N PRO A 46 25.04 -33.27 -17.16
CA PRO A 46 25.00 -34.35 -16.20
C PRO A 46 26.25 -35.24 -16.37
N PRO A 47 26.86 -35.72 -15.28
CA PRO A 47 27.96 -36.66 -15.37
C PRO A 47 27.47 -37.90 -16.15
N SER A 48 28.24 -38.32 -17.15
CA SER A 48 28.02 -39.60 -17.83
C SER A 48 28.33 -40.73 -16.85
N ILE A 49 27.32 -41.12 -16.07
CA ILE A 49 27.38 -42.32 -15.24
C ILE A 49 27.16 -43.49 -16.20
N SER A 50 28.28 -44.09 -16.60
CA SER A 50 28.28 -45.41 -17.20
C SER A 50 27.72 -46.39 -16.17
N ASN A 51 26.55 -46.95 -16.45
CA ASN A 51 25.92 -48.03 -15.67
C ASN A 51 26.93 -49.14 -15.37
N PRO A 52 27.18 -49.48 -14.10
CA PRO A 52 27.54 -50.82 -13.72
C PRO A 52 26.25 -51.57 -13.34
N SER A 53 25.94 -52.62 -14.09
CA SER A 53 24.90 -53.60 -13.73
C SER A 53 25.07 -54.07 -12.29
N VAL A 54 24.10 -53.76 -11.44
CA VAL A 54 23.99 -54.32 -10.09
C VAL A 54 23.18 -55.61 -10.19
N PRO A 55 23.66 -56.74 -9.65
CA PRO A 55 22.88 -57.97 -9.60
C PRO A 55 21.69 -57.80 -8.66
N ASP A 56 20.54 -58.26 -9.15
CA ASP A 56 19.29 -58.44 -8.42
C ASP A 56 19.52 -59.26 -7.13
N TYR A 57 19.32 -58.60 -5.99
CA TYR A 57 19.19 -59.27 -4.71
C TYR A 57 17.89 -58.85 -4.05
N SER A 58 16.95 -59.80 -4.14
CA SER A 58 15.89 -60.08 -3.17
C SER A 58 14.85 -58.98 -2.96
N SER A 59 13.72 -59.17 -3.66
CA SER A 59 12.38 -58.99 -3.11
C SER A 59 12.34 -59.33 -1.62
N VAL A 60 12.24 -58.30 -0.80
CA VAL A 60 11.56 -58.41 0.49
C VAL A 60 10.27 -57.63 0.31
N ASN A 61 9.16 -58.34 0.50
CA ASN A 61 7.80 -57.92 0.20
C ASN A 61 7.52 -56.50 0.68
N SER A 62 7.06 -55.68 -0.27
CA SER A 62 6.68 -54.28 -0.10
C SER A 62 5.19 -54.15 0.25
N GLU A 63 4.70 -55.03 1.13
CA GLU A 63 3.38 -54.97 1.74
C GLU A 63 3.61 -54.79 3.25
N ASP A 64 3.02 -53.74 3.84
CA ASP A 64 3.01 -53.38 5.28
C ASP A 64 3.73 -52.08 5.71
N LEU A 65 3.90 -51.08 4.83
CA LEU A 65 4.21 -49.71 5.31
C LEU A 65 2.97 -48.94 5.85
N ASP A 66 1.75 -49.44 5.61
CA ASP A 66 0.50 -48.80 6.04
C ASP A 66 0.00 -49.22 7.44
N ASN A 67 0.75 -50.06 8.16
CA ASN A 67 0.32 -50.59 9.46
C ASN A 67 1.37 -50.39 10.58
N PHE A 68 2.21 -49.36 10.46
CA PHE A 68 3.18 -49.05 11.51
C PHE A 68 2.57 -48.23 12.63
N PRO A 69 2.93 -48.52 13.90
CA PRO A 69 2.37 -47.83 15.04
C PRO A 69 2.55 -46.31 14.97
N ALA A 70 1.50 -45.58 15.32
CA ALA A 70 1.51 -44.12 15.28
C ALA A 70 2.11 -43.51 16.56
N ASP A 71 1.99 -44.22 17.67
CA ASP A 71 2.35 -43.74 19.02
C ASP A 71 3.37 -44.67 19.70
N GLY A 72 4.14 -44.10 20.62
CA GLY A 72 5.22 -44.79 21.34
C GLY A 72 4.72 -46.00 22.14
N GLU A 73 3.52 -45.94 22.70
CA GLU A 73 2.91 -47.06 23.43
C GLU A 73 2.72 -48.29 22.53
N GLN A 74 2.21 -48.08 21.32
CA GLN A 74 1.99 -49.15 20.36
C GLN A 74 3.33 -49.71 19.82
N TRP A 75 4.36 -48.87 19.67
CA TRP A 75 5.71 -49.33 19.34
C TRP A 75 6.30 -50.22 20.44
N VAL A 76 6.08 -49.88 21.71
CA VAL A 76 6.52 -50.69 22.85
C VAL A 76 5.80 -52.05 22.85
N GLU A 77 4.49 -52.08 22.61
CA GLU A 77 3.73 -53.34 22.52
C GLU A 77 4.26 -54.26 21.41
N VAL A 78 4.47 -53.73 20.20
CA VAL A 78 5.03 -54.48 19.07
C VAL A 78 6.44 -54.97 19.39
N PHE A 79 7.26 -54.12 20.00
CA PHE A 79 8.63 -54.46 20.36
C PHE A 79 8.70 -55.61 21.38
N VAL A 80 7.92 -55.52 22.47
CA VAL A 80 7.88 -56.55 23.51
C VAL A 80 7.32 -57.86 22.95
N LYS A 81 6.25 -57.80 22.15
CA LYS A 81 5.66 -58.97 21.51
C LYS A 81 6.65 -59.69 20.59
N GLU A 82 7.43 -58.94 19.81
CA GLU A 82 8.42 -59.49 18.88
C GLU A 82 9.64 -60.09 19.60
N MET A 83 10.04 -59.55 20.75
CA MET A 83 11.09 -60.17 21.56
C MET A 83 10.61 -61.42 22.29
N MET A 84 9.35 -61.45 22.75
CA MET A 84 8.77 -62.62 23.42
C MET A 84 8.59 -63.83 22.48
N SER A 85 8.57 -63.61 21.17
CA SER A 85 8.51 -64.68 20.17
C SER A 85 9.89 -65.21 19.74
N ALA A 86 10.98 -64.63 20.25
CA ALA A 86 12.33 -65.03 19.88
C ALA A 86 12.71 -66.41 20.43
N SER A 87 13.46 -67.18 19.63
CA SER A 87 13.89 -68.54 20.00
C SER A 87 15.12 -68.55 20.92
N ASP A 88 15.98 -67.55 20.80
CA ASP A 88 17.15 -67.34 21.65
C ASP A 88 17.53 -65.85 21.73
N ILE A 89 18.55 -65.54 22.54
CA ILE A 89 19.00 -64.16 22.78
C ILE A 89 19.56 -63.50 21.51
N ASN A 90 20.20 -64.25 20.62
CA ASN A 90 20.75 -63.70 19.38
C ASN A 90 19.62 -63.41 18.37
N ASP A 91 18.61 -64.26 18.30
CA ASP A 91 17.38 -64.02 17.53
C ASP A 91 16.66 -62.77 18.06
N ALA A 92 16.48 -62.63 19.38
CA ALA A 92 15.88 -61.44 19.99
C ALA A 92 16.65 -60.16 19.65
N LYS A 93 18.00 -60.19 19.67
CA LYS A 93 18.85 -59.05 19.28
C LYS A 93 18.68 -58.68 17.81
N ASN A 94 18.64 -59.66 16.91
CA ASN A 94 18.45 -59.42 15.48
C ASN A 94 17.06 -58.82 15.20
N ARG A 95 16.01 -59.31 15.89
CA ARG A 95 14.66 -58.75 15.81
C ARG A 95 14.60 -57.33 16.33
N ALA A 96 15.17 -57.07 17.51
CA ALA A 96 15.24 -55.74 18.11
C ALA A 96 15.96 -54.74 17.19
N PHE A 97 17.08 -55.15 16.58
CA PHE A 97 17.82 -54.31 15.63
C PHE A 97 16.96 -53.91 14.42
N ARG A 98 16.28 -54.88 13.79
CA ARG A 98 15.40 -54.61 12.65
C ARG A 98 14.23 -53.71 13.02
N LEU A 99 13.57 -53.96 14.16
CA LEU A 99 12.46 -53.13 14.63
C LEU A 99 12.90 -51.69 14.92
N LEU A 100 14.08 -51.50 15.53
CA LEU A 100 14.61 -50.16 15.79
C LEU A 100 14.99 -49.43 14.50
N GLU A 101 15.51 -50.12 13.50
CA GLU A 101 15.78 -49.53 12.18
C GLU A 101 14.49 -49.05 11.50
N VAL A 102 13.43 -49.85 11.58
CA VAL A 102 12.11 -49.48 11.02
C VAL A 102 11.48 -48.33 11.82
N PHE A 103 11.62 -48.34 13.15
CA PHE A 103 11.19 -47.23 14.01
C PHE A 103 11.92 -45.93 13.65
N GLU A 104 13.24 -45.95 13.48
CA GLU A 104 14.03 -44.78 13.08
C GLU A 104 13.56 -44.22 11.73
N LYS A 105 13.32 -45.10 10.74
CA LYS A 105 12.76 -44.70 9.44
C LYS A 105 11.36 -44.07 9.59
N SER A 106 10.48 -44.66 10.39
CA SER A 106 9.15 -44.11 10.67
C SER A 106 9.21 -42.74 11.34
N VAL A 107 10.08 -42.55 12.32
CA VAL A 107 10.23 -41.28 13.04
C VAL A 107 10.81 -40.21 12.13
N THR A 108 11.85 -40.53 11.35
CA THR A 108 12.49 -39.58 10.43
C THR A 108 11.53 -39.13 9.34
N GLU A 109 10.76 -40.04 8.74
CA GLU A 109 9.76 -39.71 7.72
C GLU A 109 8.61 -38.86 8.30
N ARG A 110 8.09 -39.23 9.47
CA ARG A 110 7.04 -38.46 10.15
C ARG A 110 7.50 -37.03 10.45
N ASN A 111 8.71 -36.87 10.99
CA ASN A 111 9.27 -35.55 11.28
C ASN A 111 9.50 -34.73 9.99
N ALA A 112 9.97 -35.36 8.92
CA ALA A 112 10.16 -34.67 7.63
C ALA A 112 8.82 -34.23 7.01
N SER A 113 7.79 -35.07 7.10
CA SER A 113 6.43 -34.75 6.65
C SER A 113 5.82 -33.61 7.47
N GLU A 114 5.95 -33.66 8.80
CA GLU A 114 5.47 -32.61 9.70
C GLU A 114 6.20 -31.29 9.47
N ALA A 115 7.53 -31.31 9.31
CA ALA A 115 8.31 -30.12 8.96
C ALA A 115 7.87 -29.51 7.62
N THR A 116 7.60 -30.35 6.61
CA THR A 116 7.11 -29.89 5.31
C THR A 116 5.71 -29.28 5.42
N LYS A 117 4.82 -29.93 6.18
CA LYS A 117 3.45 -29.46 6.42
C LYS A 117 3.44 -28.12 7.16
N THR A 118 4.16 -28.01 8.27
CA THR A 118 4.27 -26.78 9.06
C THR A 118 4.85 -25.64 8.22
N PHE A 119 5.92 -25.89 7.46
CA PHE A 119 6.49 -24.92 6.53
C PHE A 119 5.47 -24.45 5.48
N GLN A 120 4.71 -25.38 4.89
CA GLN A 120 3.70 -25.05 3.88
C GLN A 120 2.55 -24.22 4.48
N GLU A 121 2.11 -24.56 5.70
CA GLU A 121 1.09 -23.80 6.43
C GLU A 121 1.55 -22.38 6.76
N GLU A 122 2.79 -22.20 7.23
CA GLU A 122 3.38 -20.89 7.49
C GLU A 122 3.54 -20.06 6.21
N HIS A 123 4.04 -20.69 5.14
CA HIS A 123 4.18 -20.04 3.83
C HIS A 123 2.83 -19.54 3.30
N ASN A 124 1.77 -20.35 3.43
CA ASN A 124 0.43 -19.97 3.03
C ASN A 124 -0.10 -18.79 3.87
N LYS A 125 0.07 -18.82 5.19
CA LYS A 125 -0.32 -17.70 6.08
C LYS A 125 0.42 -16.42 5.72
N LEU A 126 1.72 -16.48 5.47
CA LEU A 126 2.52 -15.32 5.05
C LEU A 126 2.05 -14.75 3.71
N LYS A 127 1.69 -15.64 2.76
CA LYS A 127 1.15 -15.23 1.46
C LYS A 127 -0.19 -14.51 1.60
N GLU A 128 -1.10 -15.04 2.43
CA GLU A 128 -2.39 -14.40 2.72
C GLU A 128 -2.22 -13.02 3.37
N GLN A 129 -1.29 -12.90 4.32
CA GLN A 129 -0.97 -11.61 4.94
C GLN A 129 -0.39 -10.61 3.92
N LEU A 130 0.48 -11.07 3.03
CA LEU A 130 1.04 -10.23 1.97
C LEU A 130 -0.05 -9.72 1.02
N ASP A 131 -0.96 -10.60 0.58
CA ASP A 131 -2.06 -10.24 -0.30
C ASP A 131 -3.02 -9.25 0.37
N SER A 132 -3.30 -9.42 1.66
CA SER A 132 -4.08 -8.47 2.46
C SER A 132 -3.41 -7.09 2.54
N LEU A 133 -2.11 -7.04 2.85
CA LEU A 133 -1.34 -5.78 2.89
C LEU A 133 -1.27 -5.09 1.53
N LEU A 134 -1.15 -5.84 0.43
CA LEU A 134 -1.18 -5.28 -0.92
C LEU A 134 -2.54 -4.68 -1.24
N HIS A 135 -3.63 -5.33 -0.84
CA HIS A 135 -4.98 -4.83 -1.01
C HIS A 135 -5.19 -3.52 -0.25
N GLU A 136 -4.80 -3.46 1.03
CA GLU A 136 -4.85 -2.25 1.85
C GLU A 136 -4.00 -1.13 1.27
N ASN A 137 -2.79 -1.43 0.81
CA ASN A 137 -1.93 -0.46 0.13
C ASN A 137 -2.60 0.14 -1.11
N GLY A 138 -3.35 -0.68 -1.86
CA GLY A 138 -4.16 -0.25 -2.99
C GLY A 138 -5.28 0.71 -2.58
N ILE A 139 -6.00 0.41 -1.50
CA ILE A 139 -7.03 1.30 -0.93
C ILE A 139 -6.40 2.64 -0.52
N LEU A 140 -5.28 2.60 0.21
CA LEU A 140 -4.59 3.80 0.68
C LEU A 140 -4.10 4.67 -0.48
N LYS A 141 -3.53 4.08 -1.54
CA LYS A 141 -3.13 4.83 -2.74
C LYS A 141 -4.32 5.55 -3.38
N ARG A 142 -5.48 4.90 -3.49
CA ARG A 142 -6.71 5.52 -4.00
C ARG A 142 -7.19 6.66 -3.09
N ALA A 143 -7.19 6.44 -1.78
CA ALA A 143 -7.58 7.46 -0.81
C ALA A 143 -6.68 8.71 -0.88
N VAL A 144 -5.37 8.51 -0.99
CA VAL A 144 -4.40 9.61 -1.15
C VAL A 144 -4.62 10.38 -2.45
N ALA A 145 -4.89 9.69 -3.56
CA ALA A 145 -5.19 10.34 -4.84
C ALA A 145 -6.45 11.23 -4.75
N ILE A 146 -7.53 10.70 -4.18
CA ILE A 146 -8.79 11.45 -3.95
C ILE A 146 -8.53 12.65 -3.04
N GLN A 147 -7.72 12.49 -1.98
CA GLN A 147 -7.41 13.58 -1.06
C GLN A 147 -6.59 14.68 -1.73
N HIS A 148 -5.64 14.31 -2.60
CA HIS A 148 -4.85 15.27 -3.36
C HIS A 148 -5.71 16.07 -4.34
N GLU A 149 -6.62 15.40 -5.05
CA GLU A 149 -7.58 16.06 -5.96
C GLU A 149 -8.47 17.05 -5.21
N ARG A 150 -9.04 16.65 -4.08
CA ARG A 150 -9.84 17.53 -3.22
C ARG A 150 -9.05 18.74 -2.74
N LEU A 151 -7.80 18.53 -2.30
CA LEU A 151 -6.95 19.63 -1.84
C LEU A 151 -6.66 20.64 -2.95
N LYS A 152 -6.41 20.15 -4.17
CA LYS A 152 -6.24 20.98 -5.35
C LYS A 152 -7.49 21.80 -5.66
N GLU A 153 -8.67 21.16 -5.67
CA GLU A 153 -9.96 21.85 -5.86
C GLU A 153 -10.20 22.94 -4.82
N TYR A 154 -9.87 22.69 -3.55
CA TYR A 154 -9.95 23.72 -2.51
C TYR A 154 -9.02 24.89 -2.80
N GLY A 155 -7.79 24.63 -3.25
CA GLY A 155 -6.85 25.67 -3.65
C GLY A 155 -7.39 26.53 -4.80
N ASP A 156 -8.03 25.92 -5.79
CA ASP A 156 -8.61 26.64 -6.92
C ASP A 156 -9.85 27.45 -6.51
N LYS A 157 -10.72 26.91 -5.65
CA LYS A 157 -11.85 27.65 -5.05
C LYS A 157 -11.40 28.87 -4.25
N VAL A 158 -10.27 28.78 -3.55
CA VAL A 158 -9.71 29.93 -2.83
C VAL A 158 -9.26 31.03 -3.79
N LYS A 159 -8.58 30.67 -4.88
CA LYS A 159 -8.17 31.65 -5.92
C LYS A 159 -9.38 32.33 -6.55
N GLU A 160 -10.42 31.57 -6.88
CA GLU A 160 -11.68 32.10 -7.42
C GLU A 160 -12.35 33.06 -6.42
N SER A 161 -12.44 32.65 -5.15
CA SER A 161 -12.99 33.49 -4.09
C SER A 161 -12.25 34.83 -3.95
N ASP A 162 -10.91 34.80 -4.01
CA ASP A 162 -10.11 36.01 -3.93
C ASP A 162 -10.27 36.90 -5.19
N GLY A 163 -10.41 36.31 -6.38
CA GLY A 163 -10.76 37.04 -7.61
C GLY A 163 -12.14 37.70 -7.55
N LEU A 164 -13.14 37.02 -6.99
CA LEU A 164 -14.47 37.58 -6.77
C LEU A 164 -14.45 38.74 -5.78
N LYS A 165 -13.71 38.61 -4.66
CA LYS A 165 -13.53 39.71 -3.70
C LYS A 165 -12.89 40.94 -4.35
N GLN A 166 -11.86 40.74 -5.17
CA GLN A 166 -11.22 41.85 -5.88
C GLN A 166 -12.21 42.57 -6.80
N THR A 167 -13.01 41.81 -7.55
CA THR A 167 -14.02 42.36 -8.46
C THR A 167 -15.13 43.09 -7.70
N LEU A 168 -15.58 42.54 -6.58
CA LEU A 168 -16.54 43.17 -5.67
C LEU A 168 -16.01 44.52 -5.17
N SER A 169 -14.75 44.58 -4.72
CA SER A 169 -14.12 45.84 -4.28
C SER A 169 -14.05 46.87 -5.40
N GLN A 170 -13.75 46.44 -6.64
CA GLN A 170 -13.77 47.34 -7.79
C GLN A 170 -15.16 47.93 -8.05
N TYR A 171 -16.22 47.11 -7.96
CA TYR A 171 -17.59 47.61 -8.12
C TYR A 171 -18.03 48.52 -6.98
N GLN A 172 -17.64 48.22 -5.74
CA GLN A 172 -17.90 49.08 -4.58
C GLN A 172 -17.25 50.47 -4.77
N GLU A 173 -16.02 50.54 -5.29
CA GLU A 173 -15.34 51.82 -5.56
C GLU A 173 -16.03 52.61 -6.69
N LYS A 174 -16.46 51.92 -7.76
CA LYS A 174 -17.21 52.55 -8.86
C LYS A 174 -18.52 53.15 -8.37
N ILE A 175 -19.26 52.45 -7.50
CA ILE A 175 -20.50 52.96 -6.90
C ILE A 175 -20.21 54.21 -6.08
N ARG A 176 -19.21 54.18 -5.18
CA ARG A 176 -18.82 55.35 -4.38
C ARG A 176 -18.48 56.56 -5.26
N THR A 177 -17.73 56.33 -6.33
CA THR A 177 -17.35 57.39 -7.28
C THR A 177 -18.58 57.99 -7.97
N LEU A 178 -19.51 57.13 -8.42
CA LEU A 178 -20.76 57.60 -9.05
C LEU A 178 -21.64 58.35 -8.08
N GLU A 179 -21.74 57.92 -6.82
CA GLU A 179 -22.48 58.61 -5.75
C GLU A 179 -21.90 60.01 -5.51
N LEU A 180 -20.57 60.13 -5.39
CA LEU A 180 -19.89 61.42 -5.23
C LEU A 180 -20.13 62.35 -6.43
N ASN A 181 -20.04 61.82 -7.65
CA ASN A 181 -20.29 62.59 -8.87
C ASN A 181 -21.74 63.09 -8.96
N ASN A 182 -22.71 62.23 -8.63
CA ASN A 182 -24.12 62.60 -8.61
C ASN A 182 -24.39 63.70 -7.57
N TYR A 183 -23.78 63.59 -6.39
CA TYR A 183 -23.88 64.61 -5.36
C TYR A 183 -23.31 65.96 -5.83
N ALA A 184 -22.11 65.95 -6.41
CA ALA A 184 -21.49 67.16 -6.95
C ALA A 184 -22.37 67.81 -8.03
N LEU A 185 -22.91 67.02 -8.96
CA LEU A 185 -23.81 67.49 -10.01
C LEU A 185 -25.09 68.10 -9.43
N ALA A 186 -25.73 67.43 -8.47
CA ALA A 186 -26.92 67.94 -7.79
C ALA A 186 -26.65 69.29 -7.08
N MET A 187 -25.48 69.43 -6.44
CA MET A 187 -25.06 70.67 -5.79
C MET A 187 -24.81 71.81 -6.79
N HIS A 188 -24.19 71.52 -7.93
CA HIS A 188 -23.99 72.49 -9.01
C HIS A 188 -25.30 72.93 -9.66
N LEU A 189 -26.22 72.00 -9.92
CA LEU A 189 -27.55 72.31 -10.46
C LEU A 189 -28.34 73.22 -9.52
N LYS A 190 -28.31 72.95 -8.22
CA LYS A 190 -28.94 73.80 -7.21
C LYS A 190 -28.34 75.21 -7.18
N HIS A 191 -27.02 75.34 -7.29
CA HIS A 191 -26.37 76.66 -7.39
C HIS A 191 -26.73 77.40 -8.68
N ALA A 192 -26.77 76.72 -9.82
CA ALA A 192 -27.16 77.31 -11.10
C ALA A 192 -28.62 77.81 -11.09
N GLN A 193 -29.53 77.07 -10.45
CA GLN A 193 -30.92 77.48 -10.29
C GLN A 193 -31.11 78.60 -9.25
N GLY A 194 -30.32 78.61 -8.17
CA GLY A 194 -30.37 79.63 -7.13
C GLY A 194 -29.69 80.96 -7.50
N ASN A 195 -28.59 80.92 -8.26
CA ASN A 195 -27.93 82.12 -8.82
C ASN A 195 -28.50 82.53 -10.19
N GLY A 196 -29.34 81.69 -10.77
CA GLY A 196 -30.13 81.95 -11.98
C GLY A 196 -31.41 82.73 -11.72
N ALA A 197 -31.41 83.68 -10.78
CA ALA A 197 -32.33 84.82 -10.82
C ALA A 197 -31.97 85.74 -12.00
N ILE A 198 -31.81 85.17 -13.20
CA ILE A 198 -31.88 85.90 -14.46
C ILE A 198 -33.37 86.12 -14.69
N HIS A 199 -33.85 87.19 -14.05
CA HIS A 199 -34.70 88.18 -14.66
C HIS A 199 -35.33 87.70 -15.97
N GLY A 200 -36.56 87.20 -15.87
CA GLY A 200 -37.38 86.86 -17.02
C GLY A 200 -37.62 88.10 -17.87
N HIS A 201 -36.69 88.42 -18.77
CA HIS A 201 -36.99 89.22 -19.93
C HIS A 201 -37.42 88.26 -21.05
N PHE A 202 -38.64 87.76 -20.92
CA PHE A 202 -39.36 87.25 -22.08
C PHE A 202 -39.66 88.46 -22.97
N ASN A 203 -39.04 88.49 -24.14
CA ASN A 203 -39.37 89.46 -25.18
C ASN A 203 -40.79 89.17 -25.67
N ARG A 204 -41.73 90.00 -25.22
CA ARG A 204 -43.13 89.99 -25.61
C ARG A 204 -43.28 90.98 -26.75
N ASP A 205 -43.03 90.52 -27.96
CA ASP A 205 -43.59 91.01 -29.23
C ASP A 205 -42.70 90.55 -30.39
N ILE A 206 -43.01 89.37 -30.94
CA ILE A 206 -42.74 89.06 -32.34
C ILE A 206 -43.98 88.34 -32.86
N PHE A 207 -44.67 89.01 -33.79
CA PHE A 207 -45.80 88.53 -34.58
C PHE A 207 -45.37 87.47 -35.60
#